data_AF-A0A537V888-F1
#
_entry.id   AF-A0A537V888-F1
#
_cell.length_a   1.000
_cell.length_b   1.000
_cell.length_c   1.000
_cell.angle_alpha   90.00
_cell.angle_beta   90.00
_cell.angle_gamma   90.00
#
_symmetry.space_group_name_H-M   'P 1'
#
loop_
_entity.id
_entity.type
_entity.pdbx_description
1 polymer ?
#
loop_
_entity_poly.entity_id
_entity_poly.type
_entity_poly.pdbx_seq_one_letter_code
_entity_poly.pdbx_strand_id
1 'polypeptide(L)'
;GAQAPAPSDAAKEMVGAWEISNAARDKTCPVTFKLDPGAGGFKLELDEACGTTFPSFKDVGVWSMGPNDEVRLLNSKGVVVLDFMEVESHMYEAERKGEGLFFMRTQAAIKAATVSPEQVFGEWTLFKEFEKPLCSLTLSSSSAGGENYKITVKPGCDASVADIGLLTWRLDSDGLLLSGRGGSWRFSESDATTWERIPATSDPLVLMRQ
;
A
#
# COMPACT_ATOMS: atom_id res chain seq x y z
N GLY A 1 -5.65 22.26 -28.30
CA GLY A 1 -5.02 20.96 -28.03
C GLY A 1 -3.71 21.20 -27.32
N ALA A 2 -3.58 20.65 -26.11
CA ALA A 2 -2.31 20.47 -25.42
C ALA A 2 -2.37 19.05 -24.86
N GLN A 3 -1.48 18.18 -25.32
CA GLN A 3 -1.37 16.82 -24.80
C GLN A 3 -0.74 16.93 -23.42
N ALA A 4 -1.40 16.40 -22.39
CA ALA A 4 -0.86 16.43 -21.03
C ALA A 4 0.53 15.77 -21.04
N PRO A 5 1.54 16.36 -20.37
CA PRO A 5 2.85 15.73 -20.25
C PRO A 5 2.69 14.34 -19.64
N ALA A 6 3.52 13.40 -20.10
CA ALA A 6 3.53 12.05 -19.54
C ALA A 6 3.81 12.12 -18.02
N PRO A 7 3.13 11.31 -17.20
CA PRO A 7 3.34 11.32 -15.76
C PRO A 7 4.78 10.95 -15.40
N SER A 8 5.36 11.67 -14.44
CA SER A 8 6.67 11.38 -13.87
C SER A 8 6.68 10.03 -13.16
N ASP A 9 7.86 9.49 -12.85
CA ASP A 9 7.96 8.23 -12.11
C ASP A 9 7.41 8.37 -10.68
N ALA A 10 7.68 9.50 -10.00
CA ALA A 10 7.06 9.83 -8.72
C ALA A 10 5.53 9.87 -8.80
N ALA A 11 4.95 10.41 -9.88
CA ALA A 11 3.51 10.38 -10.09
C ALA A 11 2.97 8.95 -10.27
N LYS A 12 3.74 8.05 -10.90
CA LYS A 12 3.33 6.64 -11.06
C LYS A 12 3.33 5.89 -9.72
N GLU A 13 4.27 6.20 -8.84
CA GLU A 13 4.36 5.59 -7.49
C GLU A 13 3.18 5.97 -6.59
N MET A 14 2.56 7.14 -6.81
CA MET A 14 1.39 7.57 -6.07
C MET A 14 0.10 6.85 -6.50
N VAL A 15 0.05 6.21 -7.65
CA VAL A 15 -1.19 5.59 -8.16
C VAL A 15 -1.68 4.48 -7.25
N GLY A 16 -2.95 4.54 -6.86
CA GLY A 16 -3.59 3.52 -6.02
C GLY A 16 -4.33 4.08 -4.82
N ALA A 17 -4.60 3.22 -3.85
CA ALA A 17 -5.43 3.49 -2.68
C ALA A 17 -4.59 3.99 -1.48
N TRP A 18 -4.94 5.17 -0.98
CA TRP A 18 -4.30 5.84 0.14
C TRP A 18 -5.35 6.28 1.18
N GLU A 19 -4.90 6.67 2.35
CA GLU A 19 -5.72 7.28 3.37
C GLU A 19 -5.03 8.55 3.88
N ILE A 20 -5.81 9.61 4.05
CA ILE A 20 -5.41 10.84 4.70
C ILE A 20 -6.02 10.87 6.10
N SER A 21 -5.23 11.20 7.11
CA SER A 21 -5.65 11.26 8.52
C SER A 21 -5.21 12.55 9.18
N ASN A 22 -5.92 12.99 10.22
CA ASN A 22 -5.42 14.05 11.10
C ASN A 22 -4.36 13.49 12.08
N ALA A 23 -3.70 14.39 12.81
CA ALA A 23 -2.67 14.01 13.78
C ALA A 23 -3.10 12.97 14.84
N ALA A 24 -4.36 13.03 15.30
CA ALA A 24 -4.88 12.08 16.28
C ALA A 24 -5.29 10.73 15.66
N ARG A 25 -5.35 10.64 14.31
CA ARG A 25 -5.82 9.47 13.55
C ARG A 25 -7.25 9.02 13.87
N ASP A 26 -8.04 9.86 14.53
CA ASP A 26 -9.46 9.62 14.83
C ASP A 26 -10.38 10.07 13.68
N LYS A 27 -9.82 10.80 12.71
CA LYS A 27 -10.48 11.19 11.46
C LYS A 27 -9.66 10.72 10.29
N THR A 28 -10.30 10.00 9.38
CA THR A 28 -9.66 9.46 8.18
C THR A 28 -10.50 9.75 6.93
N CYS A 29 -9.82 9.77 5.79
CA CYS A 29 -10.40 9.96 4.47
C CYS A 29 -9.67 9.04 3.49
N PRO A 30 -10.30 7.93 3.09
CA PRO A 30 -9.82 7.10 2.00
C PRO A 30 -9.84 7.88 0.69
N VAL A 31 -8.74 7.77 -0.07
CA VAL A 31 -8.57 8.42 -1.38
C VAL A 31 -7.94 7.46 -2.39
N THR A 32 -8.20 7.68 -3.67
CA THR A 32 -7.59 6.93 -4.77
C THR A 32 -6.97 7.89 -5.78
N PHE A 33 -5.66 7.77 -5.96
CA PHE A 33 -4.87 8.53 -6.91
C PHE A 33 -4.89 7.83 -8.27
N LYS A 34 -5.29 8.55 -9.32
CA LYS A 34 -5.33 8.05 -10.69
C LYS A 34 -4.53 8.95 -11.62
N LEU A 35 -4.14 8.43 -12.78
CA LEU A 35 -3.48 9.20 -13.84
C LEU A 35 -4.44 9.66 -14.94
N ASP A 36 -5.76 9.50 -14.74
CA ASP A 36 -6.77 10.11 -15.60
C ASP A 36 -6.60 11.64 -15.61
N PRO A 37 -6.56 12.30 -16.78
CA PRO A 37 -6.37 13.75 -16.85
C PRO A 37 -7.49 14.51 -16.11
N GLY A 38 -7.09 15.45 -15.25
CA GLY A 38 -7.94 16.41 -14.58
C GLY A 38 -7.56 17.85 -14.93
N ALA A 39 -8.43 18.82 -14.61
CA ALA A 39 -8.10 20.23 -14.80
C ALA A 39 -6.96 20.64 -13.85
N GLY A 40 -5.76 20.83 -14.38
CA GLY A 40 -4.58 21.21 -13.59
C GLY A 40 -3.79 20.06 -12.97
N GLY A 41 -4.06 18.80 -13.36
CA GLY A 41 -3.36 17.64 -12.82
C GLY A 41 -4.01 16.32 -13.25
N PHE A 42 -4.06 15.36 -12.33
CA PHE A 42 -4.72 14.08 -12.51
C PHE A 42 -5.90 13.93 -11.54
N LYS A 43 -6.79 12.99 -11.82
CA LYS A 43 -7.99 12.74 -11.02
C LYS A 43 -7.62 12.19 -9.63
N LEU A 44 -8.21 12.78 -8.59
CA LEU A 44 -8.23 12.24 -7.23
C LEU A 44 -9.66 11.85 -6.89
N GLU A 45 -9.88 10.63 -6.45
CA GLU A 45 -11.17 10.18 -5.93
C GLU A 45 -11.12 10.14 -4.41
N LEU A 46 -12.16 10.66 -3.76
CA LEU A 46 -12.30 10.68 -2.30
C LEU A 46 -13.57 9.88 -1.94
N ASP A 47 -13.54 9.22 -0.79
CA ASP A 47 -14.75 8.65 -0.21
C ASP A 47 -15.81 9.75 0.06
N GLU A 48 -17.10 9.41 -0.07
CA GLU A 48 -18.21 10.36 0.08
C GLU A 48 -18.23 11.03 1.47
N ALA A 49 -17.75 10.35 2.51
CA ALA A 49 -17.70 10.90 3.87
C ALA A 49 -16.58 11.94 4.06
N CYS A 50 -15.57 11.98 3.18
CA CYS A 50 -14.38 12.83 3.35
C CYS A 50 -14.71 14.32 3.52
N GLY A 51 -15.65 14.86 2.74
CA GLY A 51 -16.04 16.28 2.85
C GLY A 51 -16.79 16.62 4.15
N THR A 52 -17.32 15.61 4.85
CA THR A 52 -17.92 15.76 6.19
C THR A 52 -16.85 15.65 7.27
N THR A 53 -15.93 14.67 7.15
CA THR A 53 -14.81 14.47 8.07
C THR A 53 -13.83 15.65 8.05
N PHE A 54 -13.48 16.11 6.85
CA PHE A 54 -12.59 17.23 6.56
C PHE A 54 -13.33 18.24 5.68
N PRO A 55 -13.95 19.28 6.26
CA PRO A 55 -14.70 20.26 5.49
C PRO A 55 -13.90 20.96 4.37
N SER A 56 -12.57 21.05 4.52
CA SER A 56 -11.64 21.57 3.52
C SER A 56 -11.55 20.70 2.26
N PHE A 57 -11.98 19.44 2.31
CA PHE A 57 -11.89 18.48 1.21
C PHE A 57 -13.16 18.45 0.34
N LYS A 58 -14.21 19.18 0.69
CA LYS A 58 -15.52 19.15 -0.01
C LYS A 58 -15.43 19.33 -1.53
N ASP A 59 -14.49 20.14 -1.99
CA ASP A 59 -14.31 20.46 -3.42
C ASP A 59 -13.00 19.90 -3.99
N VAL A 60 -12.28 19.04 -3.24
CA VAL A 60 -11.04 18.40 -3.70
C VAL A 60 -11.37 17.27 -4.67
N GLY A 61 -10.65 17.19 -5.78
CA GLY A 61 -10.85 16.14 -6.77
C GLY A 61 -9.73 16.02 -7.82
N VAL A 62 -8.66 16.79 -7.66
CA VAL A 62 -7.50 16.78 -8.54
C VAL A 62 -6.25 16.69 -7.68
N TRP A 63 -5.23 16.00 -8.17
CA TRP A 63 -3.90 16.00 -7.58
C TRP A 63 -2.82 16.26 -8.64
N SER A 64 -1.64 16.69 -8.20
CA SER A 64 -0.49 16.91 -9.09
C SER A 64 0.82 16.78 -8.32
N MET A 65 1.92 16.53 -9.03
CA MET A 65 3.26 16.66 -8.45
C MET A 65 3.68 18.14 -8.43
N GLY A 66 4.12 18.63 -7.28
CA GLY A 66 4.76 19.92 -7.08
C GLY A 66 6.27 19.86 -7.36
N PRO A 67 6.99 20.97 -7.14
CA PRO A 67 8.45 20.96 -7.02
C PRO A 67 8.88 19.98 -5.92
N ASN A 68 10.07 19.38 -6.07
CA ASN A 68 10.62 18.43 -5.09
C ASN A 68 9.73 17.20 -4.81
N ASP A 69 8.95 16.77 -5.81
CA ASP A 69 8.06 15.61 -5.72
C ASP A 69 7.00 15.72 -4.60
N GLU A 70 6.61 16.94 -4.24
CA GLU A 70 5.48 17.18 -3.35
C GLU A 70 4.17 16.69 -3.98
N VAL A 71 3.27 16.11 -3.18
CA VAL A 71 1.96 15.66 -3.65
C VAL A 71 0.91 16.71 -3.30
N ARG A 72 0.44 17.44 -4.32
CA ARG A 72 -0.54 18.52 -4.16
C ARG A 72 -1.94 18.03 -4.37
N LEU A 73 -2.84 18.40 -3.46
CA LEU A 73 -4.28 18.21 -3.62
C LEU A 73 -4.93 19.54 -3.98
N LEU A 74 -5.73 19.55 -5.04
CA LEU A 74 -6.33 20.76 -5.59
C LEU A 74 -7.85 20.67 -5.51
N ASN A 75 -8.47 21.80 -5.21
CA ASN A 75 -9.91 21.94 -5.34
C ASN A 75 -10.34 22.17 -6.79
N SER A 76 -11.65 22.19 -7.03
CA SER A 76 -12.28 22.44 -8.34
C SER A 76 -11.87 23.76 -9.02
N LYS A 77 -11.26 24.70 -8.29
CA LYS A 77 -10.74 25.97 -8.81
C LYS A 77 -9.23 25.91 -9.15
N GLY A 78 -8.59 24.76 -9.00
CA GLY A 78 -7.15 24.58 -9.17
C GLY A 78 -6.32 25.20 -8.05
N VAL A 79 -6.92 25.46 -6.88
CA VAL A 79 -6.19 25.97 -5.71
C VAL A 79 -5.69 24.80 -4.88
N VAL A 80 -4.42 24.83 -4.49
CA VAL A 80 -3.81 23.85 -3.60
C VAL A 80 -4.47 23.93 -2.22
N VAL A 81 -5.02 22.80 -1.77
CA VAL A 81 -5.66 22.60 -0.46
C VAL A 81 -4.68 21.99 0.53
N LEU A 82 -3.91 20.99 0.09
CA LEU A 82 -2.81 20.40 0.85
C LEU A 82 -1.62 20.17 -0.08
N ASP A 83 -0.43 20.28 0.49
CA ASP A 83 0.84 20.04 -0.18
C ASP A 83 1.64 19.08 0.69
N PHE A 84 1.70 17.81 0.29
CA PHE A 84 2.28 16.73 1.07
C PHE A 84 3.75 16.52 0.71
N MET A 85 4.60 16.45 1.73
CA MET A 85 6.00 16.09 1.60
C MET A 85 6.21 14.67 2.12
N GLU A 86 7.00 13.87 1.41
CA GLU A 86 7.47 12.60 1.92
C GLU A 86 8.48 12.85 3.04
N VAL A 87 8.20 12.34 4.25
CA VAL A 87 9.06 12.47 5.43
C VAL A 87 9.80 11.17 5.74
N GLU A 88 9.18 10.05 5.41
CA GLU A 88 9.76 8.69 5.41
C GLU A 88 9.18 7.94 4.20
N SER A 89 9.79 6.83 3.79
CA SER A 89 9.35 6.09 2.60
C SER A 89 7.85 5.76 2.68
N HIS A 90 7.08 6.21 1.69
CA HIS A 90 5.62 6.09 1.58
C HIS A 90 4.82 6.71 2.73
N MET A 91 5.42 7.66 3.43
CA MET A 91 4.84 8.38 4.56
C MET A 91 4.90 9.87 4.30
N TYR A 92 3.73 10.46 4.13
CA TYR A 92 3.60 11.84 3.70
C TYR A 92 2.98 12.70 4.79
N GLU A 93 3.46 13.93 4.95
CA GLU A 93 2.98 14.90 5.92
C GLU A 93 2.65 16.23 5.23
N ALA A 94 1.57 16.88 5.67
CA ALA A 94 1.20 18.23 5.26
C ALA A 94 0.68 19.01 6.47
N GLU A 95 0.96 20.32 6.53
CA GLU A 95 0.35 21.21 7.51
C GLU A 95 -0.69 22.10 6.83
N ARG A 96 -1.84 22.27 7.49
CA ARG A 96 -2.84 23.26 7.09
C ARG A 96 -3.18 24.18 8.25
N LYS A 97 -2.96 25.48 8.02
CA LYS A 97 -3.23 26.52 9.03
C LYS A 97 -4.67 26.45 9.54
N GLY A 98 -4.82 26.31 10.85
CA GLY A 98 -6.12 26.22 11.53
C GLY A 98 -6.72 24.81 11.60
N GLU A 99 -6.17 23.84 10.86
CA GLU A 99 -6.62 22.44 10.87
C GLU A 99 -5.52 21.50 11.42
N GLY A 100 -4.25 21.92 11.42
CA GLY A 100 -3.12 21.18 11.97
C GLY A 100 -2.45 20.27 10.93
N LEU A 101 -1.82 19.20 11.42
CA LEU A 101 -1.09 18.24 10.60
C LEU A 101 -2.01 17.16 10.01
N PHE A 102 -1.69 16.79 8.78
CA PHE A 102 -2.28 15.72 8.00
C PHE A 102 -1.19 14.71 7.65
N PHE A 103 -1.55 13.44 7.73
CA PHE A 103 -0.68 12.33 7.38
C PHE A 103 -1.32 11.50 6.27
N MET A 104 -0.54 11.11 5.28
CA MET A 104 -0.98 10.26 4.20
C MET A 104 -0.12 9.00 4.10
N ARG A 105 -0.79 7.84 4.00
CA ARG A 105 -0.19 6.51 3.90
C ARG A 105 -0.98 5.65 2.93
N THR A 106 -0.35 4.59 2.41
CA THR A 106 -1.08 3.62 1.60
C THR A 106 -2.11 2.88 2.47
N GLN A 107 -3.30 2.59 1.93
CA GLN A 107 -4.29 1.79 2.68
C GLN A 107 -3.77 0.38 2.98
N ALA A 108 -2.91 -0.14 2.11
CA ALA A 108 -2.09 -1.32 2.31
C ALA A 108 -1.31 -1.31 3.65
N ALA A 109 -0.53 -0.25 3.90
CA ALA A 109 0.25 -0.12 5.13
C ALA A 109 -0.64 0.04 6.38
N ILE A 110 -1.78 0.71 6.25
CA ILE A 110 -2.75 0.87 7.35
C ILE A 110 -3.37 -0.48 7.71
N LYS A 111 -3.82 -1.24 6.71
CA LYS A 111 -4.29 -2.60 6.89
C LYS A 111 -3.22 -3.46 7.56
N ALA A 112 -1.99 -3.48 7.04
CA ALA A 112 -0.87 -4.20 7.63
C ALA A 112 -0.63 -3.82 9.10
N ALA A 113 -0.76 -2.55 9.47
CA ALA A 113 -0.62 -2.10 10.86
C ALA A 113 -1.77 -2.54 11.79
N THR A 114 -2.94 -2.90 11.23
CA THR A 114 -4.08 -3.45 11.99
C THR A 114 -4.12 -4.97 12.01
N VAL A 115 -3.43 -5.63 11.09
CA VAL A 115 -3.29 -7.07 11.08
C VAL A 115 -2.31 -7.48 12.19
N SER A 116 -2.73 -8.43 13.02
CA SER A 116 -1.84 -9.05 14.00
C SER A 116 -1.23 -10.33 13.43
N PRO A 117 -0.02 -10.75 13.87
CA PRO A 117 0.56 -12.02 13.44
C PRO A 117 -0.42 -13.20 13.58
N GLU A 118 -1.24 -13.21 14.64
CA GLU A 118 -2.23 -14.27 14.91
C GLU A 118 -3.25 -14.45 13.79
N GLN A 119 -3.61 -13.37 13.10
CA GLN A 119 -4.57 -13.42 11.99
C GLN A 119 -3.96 -14.05 10.72
N VAL A 120 -2.63 -13.94 10.57
CA VAL A 120 -1.86 -14.47 9.44
C VAL A 120 -1.54 -15.96 9.61
N PHE A 121 -1.57 -16.48 10.83
CA PHE A 121 -1.32 -17.90 11.08
C PHE A 121 -2.25 -18.81 10.26
N GLY A 122 -1.67 -19.86 9.69
CA GLY A 122 -2.44 -20.91 9.01
C GLY A 122 -1.84 -21.37 7.69
N GLU A 123 -2.71 -21.97 6.89
CA GLU A 123 -2.40 -22.59 5.62
C GLU A 123 -2.64 -21.62 4.47
N TRP A 124 -1.66 -21.54 3.59
CA TRP A 124 -1.66 -20.62 2.47
C TRP A 124 -1.16 -21.33 1.22
N THR A 125 -1.60 -20.83 0.06
CA THR A 125 -1.06 -21.24 -1.23
C THR A 125 -0.52 -20.00 -1.93
N LEU A 126 0.74 -20.08 -2.34
CA LEU A 126 1.37 -19.10 -3.21
C LEU A 126 1.00 -19.45 -4.65
N PHE A 127 0.50 -18.47 -5.39
CA PHE A 127 0.15 -18.58 -6.80
C PHE A 127 1.04 -17.66 -7.63
N LYS A 128 1.27 -18.07 -8.88
CA LYS A 128 1.62 -17.13 -9.95
C LYS A 128 0.29 -16.59 -10.46
N GLU A 129 0.08 -15.29 -10.28
CA GLU A 129 -1.24 -14.68 -10.51
C GLU A 129 -2.33 -15.44 -9.71
N PHE A 130 -3.54 -15.59 -10.26
CA PHE A 130 -4.65 -16.34 -9.61
C PHE A 130 -4.87 -17.74 -10.21
N GLU A 131 -3.99 -18.22 -11.10
CA GLU A 131 -4.28 -19.40 -11.91
C GLU A 131 -3.43 -20.63 -11.56
N LYS A 132 -2.14 -20.45 -11.25
CA LYS A 132 -1.21 -21.58 -11.06
C LYS A 132 -0.68 -21.65 -9.62
N PRO A 133 -1.09 -22.64 -8.81
CA PRO A 133 -0.51 -22.83 -7.49
C PRO A 133 0.97 -23.21 -7.64
N LEU A 134 1.84 -22.44 -7.00
CA LEU A 134 3.29 -22.65 -7.01
C LEU A 134 3.75 -23.43 -5.80
N CYS A 135 3.17 -23.17 -4.64
CA CYS A 135 3.66 -23.75 -3.38
C CYS A 135 2.61 -23.61 -2.28
N SER A 136 2.41 -24.66 -1.50
CA SER A 136 1.62 -24.56 -0.27
C SER A 136 2.52 -24.37 0.93
N LEU A 137 2.14 -23.44 1.80
CA LEU A 137 2.92 -22.96 2.93
C LEU A 137 2.06 -23.00 4.20
N THR A 138 2.64 -23.35 5.33
CA THR A 138 2.08 -23.05 6.65
C THR A 138 2.85 -21.87 7.24
N LEU A 139 2.17 -20.74 7.45
CA LEU A 139 2.69 -19.64 8.25
C LEU A 139 2.37 -19.96 9.71
N SER A 140 3.37 -20.47 10.45
CA SER A 140 3.16 -20.99 11.80
C SER A 140 3.28 -19.91 12.86
N SER A 141 2.75 -20.17 14.07
CA SER A 141 2.96 -19.37 15.28
C SER A 141 4.29 -19.67 16.01
N SER A 142 5.11 -20.58 15.48
CA SER A 142 6.37 -20.95 16.12
C SER A 142 7.42 -19.86 15.92
N SER A 143 7.95 -19.31 17.00
CA SER A 143 9.01 -18.30 16.91
C SER A 143 10.27 -18.85 16.23
N ALA A 144 10.89 -18.01 15.40
CA ALA A 144 12.19 -18.19 14.77
C ALA A 144 13.24 -17.20 15.33
N GLY A 145 12.91 -16.46 16.40
CA GLY A 145 13.76 -15.45 17.02
C GLY A 145 13.40 -14.01 16.62
N GLY A 146 13.47 -13.09 17.59
CA GLY A 146 12.96 -11.72 17.42
C GLY A 146 11.48 -11.72 17.08
N GLU A 147 11.09 -10.90 16.09
CA GLU A 147 9.71 -10.81 15.57
C GLU A 147 9.42 -11.81 14.45
N ASN A 148 10.31 -12.79 14.24
CA ASN A 148 10.14 -13.78 13.17
C ASN A 148 9.44 -15.04 13.69
N TYR A 149 8.65 -15.63 12.80
CA TYR A 149 7.97 -16.90 12.94
C TYR A 149 8.44 -17.87 11.84
N LYS A 150 8.21 -19.18 12.02
CA LYS A 150 8.63 -20.21 11.06
C LYS A 150 7.60 -20.39 9.94
N ILE A 151 8.10 -20.59 8.73
CA ILE A 151 7.35 -21.11 7.58
C ILE A 151 7.61 -22.61 7.48
N THR A 152 6.56 -23.40 7.31
CA THR A 152 6.67 -24.79 6.86
C THR A 152 6.29 -24.87 5.39
N VAL A 153 7.23 -25.23 4.53
CA VAL A 153 6.98 -25.42 3.10
C VAL A 153 6.48 -26.85 2.87
N LYS A 154 5.32 -27.02 2.24
CA LYS A 154 4.81 -28.35 1.89
C LYS A 154 5.54 -28.93 0.68
N PRO A 155 5.61 -30.27 0.54
CA PRO A 155 6.19 -30.89 -0.65
C PRO A 155 5.46 -30.48 -1.94
N GLY A 156 6.18 -30.48 -3.06
CA GLY A 156 5.60 -30.24 -4.39
C GLY A 156 5.66 -28.80 -4.89
N CYS A 157 6.43 -27.93 -4.23
CA CYS A 157 6.60 -26.56 -4.69
C CYS A 157 7.39 -26.47 -6.01
N ASP A 158 7.00 -25.51 -6.84
CA ASP A 158 7.71 -25.12 -8.06
C ASP A 158 9.17 -24.73 -7.74
N ALA A 159 10.09 -25.03 -8.65
CA ALA A 159 11.53 -24.82 -8.45
C ALA A 159 11.86 -23.36 -8.11
N SER A 160 11.15 -22.40 -8.72
CA SER A 160 11.35 -20.97 -8.45
C SER A 160 11.09 -20.58 -6.99
N VAL A 161 10.18 -21.29 -6.31
CA VAL A 161 9.89 -21.09 -4.88
C VAL A 161 10.83 -21.93 -4.00
N ALA A 162 11.14 -23.15 -4.44
CA ALA A 162 12.05 -24.04 -3.72
C ALA A 162 13.47 -23.44 -3.60
N ASP A 163 13.95 -22.76 -4.64
CA ASP A 163 15.28 -22.14 -4.70
C ASP A 163 15.44 -20.98 -3.71
N ILE A 164 14.36 -20.23 -3.46
CA ILE A 164 14.35 -19.18 -2.43
C ILE A 164 14.51 -19.82 -1.04
N GLY A 165 13.99 -21.03 -0.85
CA GLY A 165 14.09 -21.77 0.40
C GLY A 165 13.53 -20.97 1.57
N LEU A 166 12.25 -20.60 1.48
CA LEU A 166 11.51 -19.87 2.50
C LEU A 166 11.57 -20.59 3.86
N LEU A 167 11.84 -19.83 4.92
CA LEU A 167 12.09 -20.35 6.27
C LEU A 167 11.36 -19.54 7.34
N THR A 168 11.30 -18.23 7.19
CA THR A 168 10.72 -17.36 8.22
C THR A 168 9.77 -16.35 7.61
N TRP A 169 8.79 -15.95 8.41
CA TRP A 169 7.92 -14.84 8.09
C TRP A 169 7.81 -13.89 9.27
N ARG A 170 7.51 -12.63 8.98
CA ARG A 170 7.14 -11.63 9.99
C ARG A 170 6.15 -10.64 9.40
N LEU A 171 5.45 -9.95 10.27
CA LEU A 171 4.57 -8.84 9.90
C LEU A 171 5.17 -7.56 10.49
N ASP A 172 5.40 -6.56 9.65
CA ASP A 172 5.87 -5.23 10.06
C ASP A 172 4.98 -4.13 9.44
N SER A 173 5.32 -2.85 9.68
CA SER A 173 4.57 -1.71 9.17
C SER A 173 4.45 -1.67 7.64
N ASP A 174 5.35 -2.38 6.95
CA ASP A 174 5.43 -2.38 5.50
C ASP A 174 4.75 -3.64 4.90
N GLY A 175 4.18 -4.50 5.74
CA GLY A 175 3.43 -5.69 5.34
C GLY A 175 4.04 -7.02 5.77
N LEU A 176 3.61 -8.09 5.11
CA LEU A 176 4.05 -9.46 5.36
C LEU A 176 5.37 -9.71 4.63
N LEU A 177 6.42 -10.04 5.37
CA LEU A 177 7.71 -10.42 4.81
C LEU A 177 7.92 -11.92 4.92
N LEU A 178 8.06 -12.61 3.78
CA LEU A 178 8.53 -13.98 3.71
C LEU A 178 10.03 -13.98 3.37
N SER A 179 10.84 -14.67 4.15
CA SER A 179 12.30 -14.70 3.99
C SER A 179 12.82 -16.13 3.89
N GLY A 180 13.80 -16.31 3.03
CA GLY A 180 14.49 -17.58 2.79
C GLY A 180 15.98 -17.36 2.52
N ARG A 181 16.67 -18.44 2.18
CA ARG A 181 18.11 -18.42 1.86
C ARG A 181 18.43 -17.66 0.57
N GLY A 182 17.53 -17.72 -0.41
CA GLY A 182 17.69 -17.09 -1.73
C GLY A 182 17.16 -15.66 -1.82
N GLY A 183 16.58 -15.12 -0.75
CA GLY A 183 16.05 -13.75 -0.72
C GLY A 183 14.78 -13.62 0.10
N SER A 184 14.10 -12.49 -0.06
CA SER A 184 12.86 -12.18 0.64
C SER A 184 11.82 -11.58 -0.30
N TRP A 185 10.55 -11.80 0.05
CA TRP A 185 9.38 -11.29 -0.66
C TRP A 185 8.48 -10.56 0.32
N ARG A 186 8.10 -9.34 -0.04
CA ARG A 186 7.14 -8.55 0.73
C ARG A 186 5.78 -8.59 0.08
N PHE A 187 4.74 -8.64 0.91
CA PHE A 187 3.36 -8.67 0.48
C PHE A 187 2.55 -7.62 1.24
N SER A 188 1.64 -6.98 0.51
CA SER A 188 0.59 -6.14 1.07
C SER A 188 -0.70 -6.93 1.20
N GLU A 189 -1.48 -6.67 2.24
CA GLU A 189 -2.83 -7.21 2.36
C GLU A 189 -3.74 -6.56 1.31
N SER A 190 -4.32 -7.38 0.44
CA SER A 190 -5.42 -6.99 -0.44
C SER A 190 -6.73 -7.10 0.36
N ASP A 191 -6.95 -8.28 0.96
CA ASP A 191 -7.99 -8.58 1.93
C ASP A 191 -7.52 -9.65 2.95
N ALA A 192 -8.35 -9.99 3.94
CA ALA A 192 -8.03 -10.92 5.03
C ALA A 192 -7.60 -12.34 4.60
N THR A 193 -7.84 -12.69 3.33
CA THR A 193 -7.52 -13.98 2.73
C THR A 193 -6.55 -13.88 1.55
N THR A 194 -6.16 -12.66 1.15
CA THR A 194 -5.39 -12.42 -0.08
C THR A 194 -4.31 -11.38 0.16
N TRP A 195 -3.06 -11.77 -0.09
CA TRP A 195 -1.89 -10.91 0.01
C TRP A 195 -1.15 -10.86 -1.33
N GLU A 196 -0.79 -9.67 -1.77
CA GLU A 196 -0.17 -9.43 -3.08
C GLU A 196 1.27 -8.96 -2.93
N ARG A 197 2.18 -9.53 -3.73
CA ARG A 197 3.60 -9.19 -3.65
C ARG A 197 3.86 -7.75 -4.07
N ILE A 198 4.67 -7.04 -3.28
CA ILE A 198 5.11 -5.67 -3.53
C ILE A 198 6.65 -5.57 -3.58
N PRO A 199 7.22 -4.65 -4.39
CA PRO A 199 6.51 -3.90 -5.44
C PRO A 199 5.99 -4.85 -6.53
N ALA A 200 5.03 -4.38 -7.33
CA ALA A 200 4.53 -5.16 -8.46
C ALA A 200 5.69 -5.50 -9.41
N THR A 201 5.73 -6.76 -9.86
CA THR A 201 6.75 -7.24 -10.82
C THR A 201 6.07 -7.81 -12.05
N SER A 202 6.83 -8.10 -13.10
CA SER A 202 6.33 -8.80 -14.29
C SER A 202 5.79 -10.20 -13.99
N ASP A 203 6.19 -10.80 -12.87
CA ASP A 203 5.74 -12.12 -12.41
C ASP A 203 5.04 -11.95 -11.05
N PRO A 204 3.78 -11.48 -11.03
CA PRO A 204 3.08 -11.20 -9.79
C PRO A 204 2.83 -12.49 -9.00
N LEU A 205 3.04 -12.40 -7.68
CA LEU A 205 2.78 -13.47 -6.75
C LEU A 205 1.63 -13.08 -5.82
N VAL A 206 0.72 -14.01 -5.61
CA VAL A 206 -0.40 -13.86 -4.68
C VAL A 206 -0.34 -14.97 -3.66
N LEU A 207 -0.50 -14.65 -2.38
CA LEU A 207 -0.64 -15.60 -1.30
C LEU A 207 -2.11 -15.62 -0.87
N MET A 208 -2.78 -16.76 -1.06
CA MET A 208 -4.21 -16.93 -0.75
C MET A 208 -4.41 -17.95 0.36
N ARG A 209 -5.30 -17.63 1.30
CA ARG A 209 -5.64 -18.50 2.42
C ARG A 209 -6.36 -19.76 1.93
N GLN A 210 -6.08 -20.90 2.58
CA GLN A 210 -6.78 -22.17 2.34
C GLN A 210 -7.93 -22.39 3.31
#